data_AF-A0A7J9ZPV7-F1
#
_entry.id   AF-A0A7J9ZPV7-F1
#
_cell.length_a   1.000
_cell.length_b   1.000
_cell.length_c   1.000
_cell.angle_alpha   90.00
_cell.angle_beta   90.00
_cell.angle_gamma   90.00
#
_symmetry.space_group_name_H-M   'P 1'
#
loop_
_entity.id
_entity.type
_entity.pdbx_description
1 polymer ?
#
loop_
_entity_poly.entity_id
_entity_poly.type
_entity_poly.pdbx_seq_one_letter_code
_entity_poly.pdbx_strand_id
1 'polypeptide(L)' 'MALHIDGEWISGGGRRTEPVIDPATEEVLAEVPHATPGDLDHALAAAESGFRASPPAAAGRRAPPTPSYWWGS' A
#
# COMPACT_ATOMS: atom_id res chain seq x y z
N MET A 1 9.46 12.80 -1.68
CA MET A 1 8.41 11.84 -1.31
C MET A 1 8.76 11.18 0.03
N ALA A 2 7.89 10.32 0.58
CA ALA A 2 8.08 9.64 1.87
C ALA A 2 7.45 8.23 1.86
N LEU A 3 7.91 7.34 2.74
CA LEU A 3 7.25 6.06 3.01
C LEU A 3 6.10 6.29 3.99
N HIS A 4 5.04 5.49 3.92
CA HIS A 4 3.94 5.55 4.88
C HIS A 4 3.80 4.20 5.59
N ILE A 5 4.17 4.16 6.88
CA ILE A 5 4.25 2.94 7.69
C ILE A 5 3.62 3.24 9.05
N ASP A 6 2.73 2.37 9.51
CA ASP A 6 2.01 2.51 10.79
C ASP A 6 1.29 3.87 10.99
N GLY A 7 0.81 4.47 9.90
CA GLY A 7 0.18 5.80 9.94
C GLY A 7 1.16 6.98 9.98
N GLU A 8 2.46 6.71 9.89
CA GLU A 8 3.52 7.71 9.91
C GLU A 8 4.16 7.90 8.55
N TRP A 9 4.46 9.14 8.20
CA TRP A 9 5.26 9.49 7.04
C TRP A 9 6.75 9.49 7.39
N ILE A 10 7.47 8.49 6.90
CA ILE A 10 8.90 8.31 7.13
C ILE A 10 9.68 8.93 5.96
N SER A 11 10.47 9.96 6.27
CA SER A 11 11.34 10.65 5.32
C SER A 11 12.67 11.04 5.96
N GLY A 12 13.65 11.46 5.15
CA GLY A 12 14.95 11.92 5.62
C GLY A 12 15.91 10.81 6.05
N GLY A 13 17.00 11.16 6.73
CA GLY A 13 17.99 10.20 7.25
C GLY A 13 19.06 9.75 6.25
N GLY A 14 19.34 10.53 5.20
CA GLY A 14 20.39 10.20 4.22
C GLY A 14 20.08 8.94 3.40
N ARG A 15 18.82 8.52 3.38
CA ARG A 15 18.34 7.34 2.64
C ARG A 15 18.66 7.50 1.16
N ARG A 16 18.99 6.37 0.51
CA ARG A 16 19.06 6.30 -0.95
C ARG A 16 17.67 6.60 -1.51
N THR A 17 17.62 7.41 -2.56
CA THR A 17 16.40 7.66 -3.35
C THR A 17 16.57 7.20 -4.79
N GLU A 18 15.44 7.07 -5.48
CA GLU A 18 15.37 6.79 -6.92
C GLU A 18 14.44 7.80 -7.60
N PRO A 19 14.83 8.34 -8.76
CA PRO A 19 13.99 9.26 -9.51
C PRO A 19 12.80 8.52 -10.16
N VAL A 20 11.63 9.15 -10.08
CA VAL A 20 10.48 8.80 -10.91
C VAL A 20 10.57 9.66 -12.17
N ILE A 21 10.73 9.00 -13.30
CA ILE A 21 10.93 9.65 -14.60
C ILE A 21 9.60 9.65 -15.36
N ASP A 22 9.26 10.79 -15.98
CA ASP A 22 8.16 10.91 -16.92
C ASP A 22 8.51 10.14 -18.21
N PRO A 23 7.75 9.10 -18.60
CA PRO A 23 8.07 8.31 -19.80
C PRO A 23 7.86 9.07 -21.11
N ALA A 24 7.16 10.21 -21.11
CA ALA A 24 6.91 11.02 -22.30
C ALA A 24 7.97 12.10 -22.54
N THR A 25 8.60 12.62 -21.48
CA THR A 25 9.55 13.75 -21.57
C THR A 25 10.95 13.42 -21.05
N GLU A 26 11.13 12.26 -20.41
CA GLU A 26 12.36 11.86 -19.71
C GLU A 26 12.75 12.77 -18.52
N GLU A 27 11.86 13.66 -18.09
CA GLU A 27 12.09 14.56 -16.96
C GLU A 27 11.84 13.86 -15.61
N VAL A 28 12.54 14.31 -14.56
CA VAL A 28 12.34 13.80 -13.19
C VAL A 28 11.13 14.47 -12.55
N LEU A 29 10.13 13.66 -12.17
CA LEU A 29 8.92 14.11 -11.49
C LEU A 29 9.11 14.23 -9.98
N ALA A 30 9.81 13.27 -9.37
CA ALA A 30 10.06 13.21 -7.93
C ALA A 30 11.17 12.21 -7.58
N GLU A 31 11.70 12.33 -6.36
CA GLU A 31 12.60 11.35 -5.73
C GLU A 31 11.84 10.53 -4.69
N VAL A 32 11.91 9.20 -4.81
CA VAL A 32 11.26 8.24 -3.90
C VAL A 32 12.31 7.54 -3.05
N PRO A 33 12.18 7.53 -1.71
CA PRO A 33 13.13 6.85 -0.85
C PRO A 33 13.02 5.33 -0.94
N HIS A 34 14.14 4.63 -0.90
CA HIS A 34 14.17 3.19 -0.72
C HIS A 34 13.86 2.81 0.74
N ALA A 35 13.03 1.79 0.92
CA ALA A 35 12.85 1.15 2.20
C ALA A 35 14.13 0.43 2.62
N THR A 36 14.51 0.60 3.88
CA THR A 36 15.54 -0.17 4.56
C THR A 36 14.92 -1.44 5.16
N PRO A 37 15.73 -2.45 5.52
CA PRO A 37 15.22 -3.61 6.24
C PRO A 37 14.43 -3.25 7.52
N GLY A 38 14.88 -2.24 8.27
CA GLY A 38 14.17 -1.80 9.49
C GLY A 38 12.79 -1.22 9.23
N ASP A 39 12.57 -0.61 8.06
CA ASP A 39 11.23 -0.14 7.67
C ASP A 39 10.31 -1.33 7.35
N LEU A 40 10.86 -2.40 6.75
CA LEU A 40 10.10 -3.62 6.49
C LEU A 40 9.72 -4.33 7.80
N ASP A 41 10.64 -4.41 8.76
CA ASP A 41 10.38 -4.97 10.08
C ASP A 41 9.28 -4.17 10.80
N HIS A 42 9.34 -2.84 10.75
CA HIS A 42 8.32 -1.97 11.31
C HIS A 42 6.95 -2.17 10.64
N ALA A 43 6.91 -2.21 9.30
CA ALA A 43 5.68 -2.45 8.55
C ALA A 43 5.06 -3.82 8.87
N LEU A 44 5.89 -4.85 9.04
CA LEU A 44 5.42 -6.18 9.39
C LEU A 44 4.81 -6.21 10.80
N ALA A 45 5.49 -5.60 11.78
CA ALA A 45 4.99 -5.53 13.15
C ALA A 45 3.67 -4.75 13.25
N ALA A 46 3.57 -3.62 12.54
CA ALA A 46 2.36 -2.81 12.45
C ALA A 46 1.19 -3.60 11.81
N ALA A 47 1.44 -4.28 10.70
CA ALA A 47 0.44 -5.10 10.03
C ALA A 47 -0.06 -6.26 10.92
N GLU A 48 0.84 -6.93 11.63
CA GLU A 48 0.48 -8.00 12.56
C GLU A 48 -0.39 -7.48 13.72
N SER A 49 0.00 -6.34 14.31
CA SER A 49 -0.77 -5.67 15.36
C SER A 49 -2.18 -5.30 14.89
N GLY A 50 -2.28 -4.66 13.72
CA GLY A 50 -3.55 -4.24 13.12
C GLY A 50 -4.45 -5.43 12.81
N PHE A 51 -3.89 -6.52 12.28
CA PHE A 51 -4.65 -7.74 12.01
C PHE A 51 -5.20 -8.38 13.29
N ARG A 52 -4.44 -8.37 14.38
CA ARG A 52 -4.93 -8.86 15.69
C ARG A 52 -6.01 -7.97 16.29
N ALA A 53 -5.87 -6.65 16.16
CA ALA A 53 -6.81 -5.69 16.74
C ALA A 53 -8.16 -5.65 16.01
N SER A 54 -8.14 -5.78 14.69
CA SER A 54 -9.33 -5.81 13.85
C SER A 54 -9.16 -6.87 12.76
N PRO A 55 -9.30 -8.17 13.10
CA PRO A 55 -9.21 -9.21 12.10
C PRO A 55 -10.29 -8.96 11.04
N PRO A 56 -9.94 -9.02 9.73
CA PRO A 56 -10.93 -8.87 8.69
C PRO A 56 -12.03 -9.90 8.92
N ALA A 57 -13.29 -9.47 8.80
CA ALA A 57 -14.42 -10.39 8.88
C ALA A 57 -14.12 -11.58 7.95
N ALA A 58 -14.17 -12.80 8.51
CA ALA A 58 -13.73 -14.01 7.82
C ALA A 58 -14.20 -14.00 6.36
N ALA A 59 -13.29 -14.29 5.42
CA ALA A 59 -13.47 -14.26 3.97
C ALA A 59 -14.45 -15.34 3.46
N GLY A 60 -15.59 -15.47 4.12
CA GLY A 60 -16.67 -16.44 3.91
C GLY A 60 -18.00 -15.73 3.71
N ARG A 61 -18.04 -14.70 2.86
CA ARG A 61 -19.27 -14.34 2.15
C ARG A 61 -18.92 -13.99 0.71
N ARG A 62 -18.83 -15.03 -0.12
CA ARG A 62 -19.10 -14.85 -1.54
C ARG A 62 -20.52 -14.33 -1.63
N ALA A 63 -20.72 -13.12 -2.14
CA ALA A 63 -22.07 -12.64 -2.47
C ALA A 63 -22.76 -13.70 -3.33
N PRO A 64 -24.04 -14.05 -3.07
CA PRO A 64 -24.74 -14.96 -3.96
C PRO A 64 -24.68 -14.40 -5.38
N PRO A 65 -24.53 -15.24 -6.43
CA PRO A 65 -24.62 -14.74 -7.79
C PRO A 65 -25.92 -13.95 -7.94
N THR A 66 -25.84 -12.72 -8.44
CA THR A 66 -26.99 -11.88 -8.75
C THR A 66 -27.98 -12.69 -9.61
N PRO A 67 -29.28 -12.78 -9.26
CA PRO A 67 -30.25 -13.44 -10.10
C PRO A 67 -30.30 -12.72 -11.45
N SER A 68 -30.09 -13.47 -12.54
CA SER A 68 -29.99 -12.97 -13.92
C SER A 68 -31.32 -12.50 -14.53
N TYR A 69 -32.30 -12.08 -13.72
CA TYR A 69 -33.63 -11.69 -14.20
C TYR A 69 -33.77 -10.19 -14.54
N TRP A 70 -32.66 -9.46 -14.65
CA TRP A 70 -32.69 -8.02 -14.93
C TRP A 70 -32.21 -7.62 -16.34
N TRP A 71 -32.16 -8.54 -17.30
CA TRP A 71 -32.12 -8.15 -18.71
C TRP A 71 -33.13 -8.91 -19.58
N GLY A 72 -34.33 -8.35 -19.71
CA GLY A 72 -35.37 -8.90 -20.58
C GLY A 72 -36.80 -8.59 -20.13
N SER A 73 -37.17 -7.31 -20.04
CA SER A 73 -38.53 -6.76 -20.22
C SER A 73 -38.44 -5.25 -20.40
#